data_AF-A0A9E0KHD0-F1
#
_entry.id   AF-A0A9E0KHD0-F1
#
_cell.length_a   1.000
_cell.length_b   1.000
_cell.length_c   1.000
_cell.angle_alpha   90.00
_cell.angle_beta   90.00
_cell.angle_gamma   90.00
#
_symmetry.space_group_name_H-M   'P 1'
#
loop_
_entity.id
_entity.type
_entity.pdbx_description
1 polymer ?
#
loop_
_entity_poly.entity_id
_entity_poly.type
_entity_poly.pdbx_seq_one_letter_code
_entity_poly.pdbx_strand_id
1 'polypeptide(L)'
;IVPHIVKVVGVLFGGVVEEKMNTYLLIDEFATKKNVSFGDMERLFFAFVISFSYNRLKNCSKSNIIWLNLYAVYMVSVLLSTGMVIILARFSILFIPACWILYTFLLQTERKVVRLFLFSLFAGFMFFRIYTFTHADVLNKYDNILLDKEIISYEERIKTYEQISGK
;
A
#
# COMPACT_ATOMS: atom_id res chain seq x y z
N ILE A 1 2.76 10.76 18.60
CA ILE A 1 3.01 11.69 17.47
C ILE A 1 1.83 11.67 16.50
N VAL A 2 1.50 10.54 15.87
CA VAL A 2 0.39 10.43 14.89
C VAL A 2 -1.00 10.83 15.41
N PRO A 3 -1.46 10.44 16.62
CA PRO A 3 -2.75 10.88 17.13
C PRO A 3 -2.84 12.41 17.34
N HIS A 4 -1.72 13.08 17.63
CA HIS A 4 -1.68 14.54 17.73
C HIS A 4 -1.78 15.22 16.37
N ILE A 5 -1.12 14.67 15.34
CA ILE A 5 -1.19 15.21 13.97
C ILE A 5 -2.62 15.13 13.45
N VAL A 6 -3.30 14.01 13.68
CA VAL A 6 -4.69 13.81 13.22
C VAL A 6 -5.65 14.73 13.95
N LYS A 7 -5.45 14.96 15.24
CA LYS A 7 -6.24 15.92 16.01
C LYS A 7 -6.04 17.35 15.50
N VAL A 8 -4.81 17.74 15.14
CA VAL A 8 -4.52 19.06 14.55
C VAL A 8 -5.17 19.21 13.17
N VAL A 9 -5.12 18.18 12.33
CA VAL A 9 -5.81 18.19 11.03
C VAL A 9 -7.33 18.25 11.21
N GLY A 10 -7.89 17.49 12.15
CA GLY A 10 -9.33 17.54 12.46
C GLY A 10 -9.78 18.94 12.87
N VAL A 11 -9.03 19.59 13.77
CA VAL A 11 -9.31 20.97 14.21
C VAL A 11 -9.16 21.98 13.07
N LEU A 12 -8.23 21.78 12.13
CA LEU A 12 -8.05 22.65 10.96
C LEU A 12 -9.24 22.60 9.99
N PHE A 13 -9.85 21.43 9.80
CA PHE A 13 -10.99 21.27 8.90
C PHE A 13 -12.33 21.53 9.59
N GLY A 14 -12.41 21.33 10.91
CA GLY A 14 -13.59 21.61 11.74
C GLY A 14 -14.82 20.76 11.42
N GLY A 15 -15.83 20.86 12.29
CA GLY A 15 -17.17 20.30 12.07
C GLY A 15 -17.20 18.77 11.92
N VAL A 16 -17.92 18.27 10.91
CA VAL A 16 -18.16 16.83 10.69
C VAL A 16 -16.86 16.04 10.45
N VAL A 17 -15.82 16.70 9.93
CA VAL A 17 -14.51 16.07 9.68
C VAL A 17 -13.76 15.82 10.99
N GLU A 18 -13.82 16.79 11.92
CA GLU A 18 -13.24 16.68 13.26
C GLU A 18 -13.89 15.55 14.06
N GLU A 19 -15.22 15.50 14.05
CA GLU A 19 -16.01 14.48 14.77
C GLU A 19 -15.69 13.07 14.25
N LYS A 20 -15.63 12.89 12.92
CA LYS A 20 -15.23 11.62 12.32
C LYS A 20 -13.80 11.24 12.67
N MET A 21 -12.86 12.18 12.60
CA MET A 21 -11.45 11.93 12.96
C MET A 21 -11.28 11.52 14.42
N ASN A 22 -12.00 12.17 15.34
CA ASN A 22 -11.98 11.82 16.77
C ASN A 22 -12.58 10.43 17.01
N THR A 23 -13.67 10.06 16.35
CA THR A 23 -14.25 8.70 16.41
C THR A 23 -13.27 7.63 15.91
N TYR A 24 -12.51 7.92 14.85
CA TYR A 24 -11.47 7.01 14.35
C TYR A 24 -10.31 6.81 15.32
N LEU A 25 -9.99 7.80 16.15
CA LEU A 25 -8.93 7.70 17.17
C LEU A 25 -9.36 6.91 18.41
N LEU A 26 -10.67 6.75 18.65
CA LEU A 26 -11.23 6.02 19.79
C LEU A 26 -11.29 4.49 19.58
N ILE A 27 -11.12 4.03 18.34
CA ILE A 27 -11.13 2.61 17.99
C ILE A 27 -9.70 2.07 18.07
N ASP A 28 -9.42 1.21 19.07
CA ASP A 28 -8.07 0.68 19.36
C ASP A 28 -7.43 -0.09 18.18
N GLU A 29 -8.24 -0.78 17.37
CA GLU A 29 -7.79 -1.44 16.13
C GLU A 29 -7.22 -0.46 15.09
N PHE A 30 -7.60 0.81 15.15
CA PHE A 30 -7.14 1.84 14.22
C PHE A 30 -6.04 2.74 14.80
N ALA A 31 -5.82 2.64 16.12
CA ALA A 31 -4.77 3.34 16.85
C ALA A 31 -3.48 2.50 17.04
N THR A 32 -3.50 1.23 16.65
CA THR A 32 -2.35 0.33 16.80
C THR A 32 -1.15 0.81 15.98
N LYS A 33 0.08 0.57 16.45
CA LYS A 33 1.27 0.94 15.68
C LYS A 33 1.47 -0.07 14.54
N LYS A 34 1.40 0.41 13.30
CA LYS A 34 1.85 -0.37 12.14
C LYS A 34 3.38 -0.48 12.18
N ASN A 35 3.91 -1.70 12.14
CA ASN A 35 5.34 -1.93 11.93
C ASN A 35 5.72 -1.57 10.49
N VAL A 36 6.97 -1.14 10.28
CA VAL A 36 7.51 -0.84 8.94
C VAL A 36 7.26 -2.05 8.04
N SER A 37 6.42 -1.88 7.02
CA SER A 37 6.08 -2.98 6.12
C SER A 37 7.03 -2.98 4.92
N PHE A 38 7.15 -4.13 4.26
CA PHE A 38 7.94 -4.25 3.04
C PHE A 38 7.50 -3.24 1.96
N GLY A 39 6.21 -2.93 1.89
CA GLY A 39 5.68 -1.86 1.01
C GLY A 39 6.16 -0.46 1.37
N ASP A 40 6.55 -0.19 2.61
CA ASP A 40 7.15 1.09 3.00
C ASP A 40 8.60 1.16 2.49
N MET A 41 9.35 0.04 2.49
CA MET A 41 10.68 -0.05 1.88
C MET A 41 10.64 0.12 0.36
N GLU A 42 9.67 -0.51 -0.32
CA GLU A 42 9.42 -0.32 -1.76
C GLU A 42 9.24 1.16 -2.10
N ARG A 43 8.42 1.88 -1.31
CA ARG A 43 8.16 3.31 -1.52
C ARG A 43 9.40 4.17 -1.33
N LEU A 44 10.23 3.86 -0.33
CA LEU A 44 11.51 4.55 -0.11
C LEU A 44 12.48 4.32 -1.26
N PHE A 45 12.56 3.08 -1.77
CA PHE A 45 13.36 2.76 -2.95
C PHE A 45 12.88 3.57 -4.17
N PHE A 46 11.57 3.62 -4.41
CA PHE A 46 10.99 4.44 -5.48
C PHE A 46 11.29 5.92 -5.33
N ALA A 47 11.24 6.44 -4.10
CA ALA A 47 11.55 7.84 -3.82
C ALA A 47 13.01 8.16 -4.12
N PHE A 48 13.92 7.25 -3.78
CA PHE A 48 15.33 7.36 -4.12
C PHE A 48 15.54 7.39 -5.65
N VAL A 49 14.94 6.45 -6.38
CA VAL A 49 15.06 6.37 -7.85
C VAL A 49 14.48 7.61 -8.53
N ILE A 50 13.30 8.07 -8.14
CA ILE A 50 12.67 9.27 -8.71
C ILE A 50 13.48 10.53 -8.39
N SER A 51 14.05 10.63 -7.19
CA SER A 51 14.90 11.77 -6.82
C SER A 51 16.17 11.83 -7.66
N PHE A 52 16.84 10.70 -7.87
CA PHE A 52 18.04 10.63 -8.71
C PHE A 52 17.74 10.90 -10.20
N SER A 53 16.53 10.58 -10.65
CA SER A 53 16.07 10.84 -12.02
C SER A 53 15.26 12.14 -12.16
N TYR A 54 15.19 12.98 -11.12
CA TYR A 54 14.33 14.18 -11.09
C TYR A 54 14.58 15.11 -12.28
N ASN A 55 15.83 15.51 -12.51
CA ASN A 55 16.19 16.42 -13.60
C ASN A 55 15.85 15.82 -14.97
N ARG A 56 16.04 14.51 -15.14
CA ARG A 56 15.74 13.79 -16.38
C ARG A 56 14.23 13.72 -16.62
N LEU A 57 13.46 13.40 -15.58
CA LEU A 57 11.99 13.36 -15.63
C LEU A 57 11.40 14.74 -15.91
N LYS A 58 11.91 15.79 -15.26
CA LYS A 58 11.49 17.19 -15.46
C LYS A 58 11.73 17.65 -16.90
N ASN A 59 12.86 17.27 -17.49
CA ASN A 59 13.22 17.69 -18.84
C ASN A 59 12.53 16.86 -19.94
N CYS A 60 12.00 15.69 -19.61
CA CYS A 60 11.29 14.82 -20.57
C CYS A 60 9.97 15.42 -21.05
N SER A 61 9.18 16.05 -20.16
CA SER A 61 7.94 16.72 -20.52
C SER A 61 7.60 17.82 -19.54
N LYS A 62 7.09 18.96 -20.03
CA LYS A 62 6.62 20.06 -19.18
C LYS A 62 5.49 19.63 -18.24
N SER A 63 4.70 18.62 -18.63
CA SER A 63 3.62 18.05 -17.80
C SER A 63 4.15 17.25 -16.61
N ASN A 64 5.39 16.73 -16.68
CA ASN A 64 5.97 15.90 -15.63
C ASN A 64 6.17 16.64 -14.31
N ILE A 65 6.23 17.97 -14.33
CA ILE A 65 6.32 18.76 -13.10
C ILE A 65 5.08 18.59 -12.21
N ILE A 66 3.90 18.42 -12.81
CA ILE A 66 2.65 18.18 -12.09
C ILE A 66 2.72 16.82 -11.39
N TRP A 67 3.17 15.80 -12.11
CA TRP A 67 3.32 14.44 -11.57
C TRP A 67 4.40 14.36 -10.47
N LEU A 68 5.53 15.06 -10.64
CA LEU A 68 6.58 15.15 -9.63
C LEU A 68 6.08 15.84 -8.35
N ASN A 69 5.31 16.92 -8.48
CA ASN A 69 4.69 17.58 -7.32
C ASN A 69 3.65 16.68 -6.64
N LEU A 70 2.82 15.99 -7.43
CA LEU A 70 1.82 15.05 -6.92
C LEU A 70 2.48 13.87 -6.19
N TYR A 71 3.63 13.42 -6.69
CA TYR A 71 4.44 12.39 -6.05
C TYR A 71 5.09 12.88 -4.74
N ALA A 72 5.52 14.14 -4.67
CA ALA A 72 6.00 14.72 -3.41
C ALA A 72 4.89 14.73 -2.35
N VAL A 73 3.67 15.14 -2.73
CA VAL A 73 2.49 15.08 -1.86
C VAL A 73 2.18 13.64 -1.44
N TYR A 74 2.25 12.69 -2.37
CA TYR A 74 2.12 11.26 -2.07
C TYR A 74 3.13 10.83 -1.00
N MET A 75 4.42 11.13 -1.17
CA MET A 75 5.46 10.72 -0.22
C MET A 75 5.26 11.35 1.16
N VAL A 76 4.90 12.63 1.23
CA VAL A 76 4.58 13.29 2.51
C VAL A 76 3.38 12.61 3.16
N SER A 77 2.30 12.37 2.41
CA SER A 77 1.10 11.72 2.94
C SER A 77 1.39 10.30 3.46
N VAL A 78 2.22 9.53 2.74
CA VAL A 78 2.67 8.19 3.17
C VAL A 78 3.51 8.26 4.44
N LEU A 79 4.50 9.15 4.51
CA LEU A 79 5.38 9.28 5.66
C LEU A 79 4.62 9.70 6.92
N LEU A 80 3.60 10.56 6.77
CA LEU A 80 2.68 10.92 7.85
C LEU A 80 1.76 9.74 8.23
N SER A 81 1.44 8.86 7.29
CA SER A 81 0.60 7.67 7.51
C SER A 81 1.33 6.51 8.21
N THR A 82 2.67 6.52 8.26
CA THR A 82 3.49 5.39 8.74
C THR A 82 3.22 4.99 10.20
N GLY A 83 2.54 5.83 10.99
CA GLY A 83 2.13 5.50 12.37
C GLY A 83 0.62 5.45 12.63
N MET A 84 -0.19 5.22 11.59
CA MET A 84 -1.65 4.98 11.58
C MET A 84 -2.58 6.17 11.85
N VAL A 85 -3.29 6.57 10.78
CA VAL A 85 -4.75 6.76 10.76
C VAL A 85 -5.22 6.29 9.38
N ILE A 86 -6.22 5.41 9.30
CA ILE A 86 -6.78 4.88 8.04
C ILE A 86 -7.10 6.00 7.04
N ILE A 87 -7.53 7.15 7.55
CA ILE A 87 -7.80 8.36 6.75
C ILE A 87 -6.54 8.82 6.01
N LEU A 88 -5.39 8.93 6.68
CA LEU A 88 -4.14 9.33 6.02
C LEU A 88 -3.68 8.28 5.00
N ALA A 89 -3.86 6.99 5.31
CA ALA A 89 -3.57 5.91 4.37
C ALA A 89 -4.46 5.97 3.12
N ARG A 90 -5.77 6.21 3.29
CA ARG A 90 -6.73 6.38 2.19
C ARG A 90 -6.50 7.66 1.41
N PHE A 91 -6.13 8.75 2.08
CA PHE A 91 -5.76 10.01 1.46
C PHE A 91 -4.53 9.84 0.57
N SER A 92 -3.53 9.09 1.03
CA SER A 92 -2.33 8.76 0.23
C SER A 92 -2.67 7.99 -1.05
N ILE A 93 -3.72 7.15 -1.04
CA ILE A 93 -4.14 6.36 -2.22
C ILE A 93 -4.55 7.26 -3.40
N LEU A 94 -5.10 8.45 -3.12
CA LEU A 94 -5.52 9.41 -4.15
C LEU A 94 -4.35 9.85 -5.06
N PHE A 95 -3.12 9.79 -4.54
CA PHE A 95 -1.92 10.23 -5.24
C PHE A 95 -1.10 9.09 -5.85
N ILE A 96 -1.53 7.83 -5.67
CA ILE A 96 -0.87 6.65 -6.28
C ILE A 96 -0.72 6.74 -7.81
N PRO A 97 -1.66 7.31 -8.58
CA PRO A 97 -1.49 7.45 -10.03
C PRO A 97 -0.20 8.19 -10.44
N ALA A 98 0.29 9.12 -9.61
CA ALA A 98 1.56 9.82 -9.84
C ALA A 98 2.74 8.85 -9.96
N CYS A 99 2.77 7.82 -9.11
CA CYS A 99 3.82 6.80 -9.12
C CYS A 99 3.84 6.03 -10.43
N TRP A 100 2.66 5.59 -10.90
CA TRP A 100 2.53 4.83 -12.14
C TRP A 100 2.94 5.64 -13.37
N ILE A 101 2.53 6.91 -13.42
CA ILE A 101 2.84 7.79 -14.55
C ILE A 101 4.32 8.17 -14.55
N LEU A 102 4.91 8.52 -13.40
CA LEU A 102 6.34 8.81 -13.34
C LEU A 102 7.19 7.58 -13.68
N TYR A 103 6.73 6.39 -13.31
CA TYR A 103 7.42 5.15 -13.63
C TYR A 103 7.47 4.87 -15.13
N THR A 104 6.40 5.13 -15.88
CA THR A 104 6.43 4.96 -17.35
C THR A 104 7.40 5.93 -18.01
N PHE A 105 7.42 7.19 -17.59
CA PHE A 105 8.39 8.19 -18.07
C PHE A 105 9.83 7.84 -17.69
N LEU A 106 10.04 7.29 -16.50
CA LEU A 106 11.35 6.82 -16.04
C LEU A 106 11.86 5.72 -16.98
N LEU A 107 11.04 4.69 -17.24
CA LEU A 107 11.43 3.60 -18.14
C LEU A 107 11.75 4.10 -19.55
N GLN A 108 10.98 5.07 -20.08
CA GLN A 108 11.24 5.64 -21.41
C GLN A 108 12.55 6.42 -21.48
N THR A 109 12.94 7.09 -20.41
CA THR A 109 14.13 7.96 -20.37
C THR A 109 15.43 7.17 -20.17
N GLU A 110 15.34 5.99 -19.55
CA GLU A 110 16.53 5.18 -19.24
C GLU A 110 17.04 4.33 -20.42
N ARG A 111 18.33 4.02 -20.39
CA ARG A 111 19.00 3.12 -21.35
C ARG A 111 18.41 1.71 -21.29
N LYS A 112 18.48 0.95 -22.38
CA LYS A 112 17.89 -0.40 -22.48
C LYS A 112 18.20 -1.33 -21.29
N VAL A 113 19.46 -1.38 -20.86
CA VAL A 113 19.89 -2.24 -19.73
C VAL A 113 19.29 -1.78 -18.41
N VAL A 114 19.35 -0.47 -18.12
CA VAL A 114 18.79 0.12 -16.89
C VAL A 114 17.27 0.00 -16.88
N ARG A 115 16.62 0.21 -18.03
CA ARG A 115 15.18 0.03 -18.22
C ARG A 115 14.75 -1.40 -17.92
N LEU A 116 15.46 -2.39 -18.46
CA LEU A 116 15.18 -3.80 -18.19
C LEU A 116 15.34 -4.11 -16.71
N PHE A 117 16.42 -3.61 -16.08
CA PHE A 117 16.65 -3.77 -14.65
C PHE A 117 15.52 -3.17 -13.80
N LEU A 118 15.14 -1.91 -14.04
CA LEU A 118 14.06 -1.23 -13.33
C LEU A 118 12.70 -1.91 -13.55
N PHE A 119 12.47 -2.46 -14.76
CA PHE A 119 11.27 -3.23 -15.07
C PHE A 119 11.22 -4.55 -14.29
N SER A 120 12.27 -5.36 -14.38
CA SER A 120 12.34 -6.65 -13.67
C SER A 120 12.26 -6.48 -12.16
N LEU A 121 12.92 -5.45 -11.63
CA LEU A 121 12.91 -5.14 -10.20
C LEU A 121 11.50 -4.74 -9.74
N PHE A 122 10.80 -3.88 -10.49
CA PHE A 122 9.43 -3.52 -10.16
C PHE A 122 8.45 -4.70 -10.30
N ALA A 123 8.59 -5.49 -11.36
CA ALA A 123 7.80 -6.71 -11.53
C ALA A 123 8.01 -7.66 -10.35
N GLY A 124 9.26 -7.84 -9.90
CA GLY A 124 9.60 -8.61 -8.70
C GLY A 124 8.91 -8.09 -7.45
N PHE A 125 8.93 -6.77 -7.22
CA PHE A 125 8.19 -6.14 -6.11
C PHE A 125 6.69 -6.43 -6.19
N MET A 126 6.08 -6.31 -7.37
CA MET A 126 4.66 -6.57 -7.58
C MET A 126 4.30 -8.05 -7.34
N PHE A 127 5.09 -8.98 -7.86
CA PHE A 127 4.89 -10.42 -7.62
C PHE A 127 5.03 -10.77 -6.14
N PHE A 128 6.06 -10.25 -5.47
CA PHE A 128 6.25 -10.48 -4.04
C PHE A 128 5.09 -9.89 -3.23
N ARG A 129 4.60 -8.71 -3.61
CA ARG A 129 3.44 -8.10 -2.98
C ARG A 129 2.18 -8.94 -3.19
N ILE A 130 1.91 -9.40 -4.41
CA ILE A 130 0.80 -10.32 -4.67
C ILE A 130 0.94 -11.59 -3.83
N TYR A 131 2.13 -12.19 -3.79
CA TYR A 131 2.41 -13.39 -3.01
C TYR A 131 2.11 -13.19 -1.52
N THR A 132 2.63 -12.10 -0.92
CA THR A 132 2.41 -11.78 0.49
C THR A 132 0.95 -11.47 0.80
N PHE A 133 0.24 -10.72 -0.04
CA PHE A 133 -1.20 -10.48 0.15
C PHE A 133 -2.03 -11.77 0.09
N THR A 134 -1.72 -12.66 -0.85
CA THR A 134 -2.44 -13.93 -1.02
C THR A 134 -2.17 -14.91 0.14
N HIS A 135 -0.92 -15.00 0.62
CA HIS A 135 -0.54 -16.02 1.62
C HIS A 135 -0.64 -15.52 3.07
N ALA A 136 -0.46 -14.22 3.34
CA ALA A 136 -0.43 -13.70 4.71
C ALA A 136 -1.80 -13.29 5.24
N ASP A 137 -2.65 -12.66 4.41
CA ASP A 137 -3.91 -12.04 4.85
C ASP A 137 -5.17 -12.78 4.38
N VAL A 138 -5.19 -13.35 3.17
CA VAL A 138 -6.42 -13.99 2.65
C VAL A 138 -6.58 -15.41 3.19
N LEU A 139 -5.53 -16.23 3.22
CA LEU A 139 -5.65 -17.58 3.76
C LEU A 139 -5.93 -17.60 5.27
N ASN A 140 -5.26 -16.72 6.04
CA ASN A 140 -5.37 -16.69 7.50
C ASN A 140 -6.62 -15.96 8.02
N LYS A 141 -7.23 -15.06 7.24
CA LYS A 141 -8.42 -14.30 7.66
C LYS A 141 -9.74 -14.99 7.33
N TYR A 142 -9.70 -15.96 6.40
CA TYR A 142 -10.84 -16.82 6.06
C TYR A 142 -10.72 -18.23 6.67
N ASP A 143 -9.73 -18.47 7.54
CA ASP A 143 -9.82 -19.57 8.49
C ASP A 143 -11.00 -19.30 9.42
N ASN A 144 -12.04 -20.10 9.20
CA ASN A 144 -13.33 -19.93 9.81
C ASN A 144 -13.17 -20.17 11.31
N ILE A 145 -13.35 -19.15 12.14
CA ILE A 145 -13.18 -19.22 13.61
C ILE A 145 -14.12 -20.29 14.25
N LEU A 146 -15.15 -20.73 13.51
CA LEU A 146 -16.08 -21.79 13.89
C LEU A 146 -15.63 -23.20 13.53
N LEU A 147 -14.61 -23.36 12.68
CA LEU A 147 -14.01 -24.65 12.34
C LEU A 147 -12.60 -24.65 12.92
N ASP A 148 -12.46 -25.42 13.99
CA ASP A 148 -11.21 -25.58 14.71
C ASP A 148 -10.06 -25.99 13.76
N LYS A 149 -8.85 -25.62 14.16
CA LYS A 149 -7.55 -25.60 13.45
C LYS A 149 -7.06 -26.91 12.78
N GLU A 150 -7.91 -27.84 12.39
CA GLU A 150 -7.52 -28.98 11.59
C GLU A 150 -7.73 -28.65 10.11
N ILE A 151 -6.61 -28.31 9.46
CA ILE A 151 -6.48 -28.22 8.01
C ILE A 151 -6.74 -29.63 7.45
N ILE A 152 -8.02 -29.96 7.31
CA ILE A 152 -8.47 -31.12 6.56
C ILE A 152 -8.29 -30.74 5.09
N SER A 153 -7.38 -31.43 4.42
CA SER A 153 -7.09 -31.23 3.00
C SER A 153 -8.39 -31.24 2.19
N TYR A 154 -8.47 -30.47 1.10
CA TYR A 154 -9.63 -30.47 0.21
C TYR A 154 -10.02 -31.91 -0.21
N GLU A 155 -9.03 -32.80 -0.35
CA GLU A 155 -9.23 -34.23 -0.63
C GLU A 155 -9.93 -34.99 0.50
N GLU A 156 -9.68 -34.65 1.76
CA GLU A 156 -10.35 -35.27 2.90
C GLU A 156 -11.80 -34.76 3.05
N ARG A 157 -12.08 -33.50 2.69
CA ARG A 157 -13.47 -32.98 2.65
C ARG A 157 -14.34 -33.72 1.63
N ILE A 158 -13.78 -34.10 0.49
CA ILE A 158 -14.51 -34.90 -0.52
C ILE A 158 -14.83 -36.29 0.03
N LYS A 159 -13.87 -36.95 0.69
CA LYS A 159 -14.09 -38.28 1.31
C LYS A 159 -15.18 -38.25 2.38
N THR A 160 -15.19 -37.22 3.23
CA THR A 160 -16.24 -37.06 4.25
C THR A 160 -17.61 -36.80 3.62
N TYR A 161 -17.66 -36.01 2.53
CA TYR A 161 -18.90 -35.77 1.78
C TYR A 161 -19.44 -37.04 1.10
N GLU A 162 -18.57 -37.87 0.51
CA GLU A 162 -18.96 -39.15 -0.10
C GLU A 162 -19.49 -40.14 0.94
N GLN A 163 -18.83 -40.23 2.10
CA GLN A 163 -19.28 -41.07 3.22
C GLN A 163 -20.64 -40.65 3.80
N ILE A 164 -20.93 -39.35 3.87
CA ILE A 164 -22.21 -38.83 4.37
C ILE A 164 -23.31 -38.90 3.30
N SER A 165 -22.95 -38.76 2.02
CA SER A 165 -23.89 -38.75 0.90
C SER A 165 -24.33 -40.15 0.44
N GLY A 166 -23.83 -41.23 1.05
CA GLY A 166 -24.29 -42.59 0.77
C GLY A 166 -24.10 -43.02 -0.69
N LYS A 167 -22.95 -42.68 -1.29
CA LYS A 167 -22.47 -43.29 -2.54
C LYS A 167 -21.22 -44.11 -2.27
#